data_AF-A0A9D8EIN5-F1
#
_entry.id   AF-A0A9D8EIN5-F1
#
_cell.length_a   1.000
_cell.length_b   1.000
_cell.length_c   1.000
_cell.angle_alpha   90.00
_cell.angle_beta   90.00
_cell.angle_gamma   90.00
#
_symmetry.space_group_name_H-M   'P 1'
#
loop_
_entity.id
_entity.type
_entity.pdbx_description
1 polymer ?
#
loop_
_entity_poly.entity_id
_entity_poly.type
_entity_poly.pdbx_seq_one_letter_code
_entity_poly.pdbx_strand_id
1 'polypeptide(L)'
;MGHAGTLDPLATGLLIILINKATRLFNRFTLMDKEYRADFRLGTVTDTWDTEGRVLEKNENTSIEKEKLEAVLGSLTGDFCQIPPVFSAKKIAGKPSYRYARDRSVNPADIILKPVRVKIYEITLESFSGADATIRLKCSSGTYVRSVVYETGKIIGCGATLTGLSRNGIGSFNIRDSLRFEKLEEMPEIKTGKPEMTEIFGRSIISCDDLNM
;
A
#
# COMPACT_ATOMS: atom_id res chain seq x y z
N MET A 1 13.43 -18.19 -4.36
CA MET A 1 13.29 -16.72 -4.34
C MET A 1 12.00 -16.36 -3.61
N GLY A 2 11.94 -15.22 -2.95
CA GLY A 2 10.72 -14.69 -2.33
C GLY A 2 10.76 -13.15 -2.27
N HIS A 3 9.66 -12.50 -1.92
CA HIS A 3 9.59 -11.04 -1.74
C HIS A 3 9.10 -10.71 -0.33
N ALA A 4 9.52 -9.59 0.26
CA ALA A 4 9.19 -9.21 1.64
C ALA A 4 8.10 -8.12 1.71
N GLY A 5 6.90 -8.51 1.30
CA GLY A 5 5.71 -7.66 1.29
C GLY A 5 5.10 -7.59 -0.10
N THR A 6 3.78 -7.73 -0.18
CA THR A 6 3.02 -7.66 -1.43
C THR A 6 2.79 -6.19 -1.82
N LEU A 7 2.74 -5.91 -3.12
CA LEU A 7 2.15 -4.68 -3.66
C LEU A 7 0.79 -5.05 -4.24
N ASP A 8 -0.22 -4.20 -4.02
CA ASP A 8 -1.50 -4.35 -4.71
C ASP A 8 -1.28 -4.13 -6.23
N PRO A 9 -2.12 -4.68 -7.13
CA PRO A 9 -1.92 -4.54 -8.57
C PRO A 9 -1.80 -3.09 -9.06
N LEU A 10 -2.60 -2.16 -8.49
CA LEU A 10 -2.50 -0.74 -8.81
C LEU A 10 -1.23 -0.05 -8.29
N ALA A 11 -0.45 -0.74 -7.45
CA ALA A 11 0.61 -0.13 -6.69
C ALA A 11 1.98 -0.39 -7.34
N THR A 12 2.80 0.66 -7.38
CA THR A 12 4.19 0.60 -7.79
C THR A 12 5.12 0.77 -6.59
N GLY A 13 6.42 0.73 -6.87
CA GLY A 13 7.48 1.14 -5.98
C GLY A 13 8.28 0.00 -5.39
N LEU A 14 8.81 0.25 -4.20
CA LEU A 14 9.89 -0.53 -3.62
C LEU A 14 9.46 -1.96 -3.29
N LEU A 15 10.20 -2.96 -3.78
CA LEU A 15 9.98 -4.37 -3.50
C LEU A 15 11.28 -5.08 -3.11
N ILE A 16 11.38 -5.48 -1.84
CA ILE A 16 12.54 -6.25 -1.38
C ILE A 16 12.43 -7.69 -1.88
N ILE A 17 13.37 -8.09 -2.74
CA ILE A 17 13.53 -9.45 -3.24
C ILE A 17 14.59 -10.18 -2.43
N LEU A 18 14.27 -11.40 -2.00
CA LEU A 18 15.11 -12.27 -1.18
C LEU A 18 15.51 -13.51 -1.97
N ILE A 19 16.82 -13.70 -2.12
CA ILE A 19 17.41 -14.79 -2.91
C ILE A 19 18.20 -15.73 -1.98
N ASN A 20 18.11 -17.04 -2.22
CA ASN A 20 18.83 -18.07 -1.48
C ASN A 20 18.65 -17.95 0.04
N LYS A 21 19.75 -17.88 0.80
CA LYS A 21 19.74 -17.81 2.28
C LYS A 21 19.10 -16.52 2.81
N ALA A 22 19.05 -15.45 2.02
CA ALA A 22 18.42 -14.19 2.42
C ALA A 22 16.90 -14.34 2.64
N THR A 23 16.27 -15.37 2.08
CA THR A 23 14.83 -15.68 2.34
C THR A 23 14.52 -15.89 3.83
N ARG A 24 15.51 -16.28 4.64
CA ARG A 24 15.38 -16.41 6.11
C ARG A 24 15.12 -15.07 6.80
N LEU A 25 15.43 -13.95 6.14
CA LEU A 25 15.23 -12.60 6.67
C LEU A 25 13.83 -12.03 6.36
N PHE A 26 12.94 -12.80 5.70
CA PHE A 26 11.61 -12.36 5.29
C PHE A 26 10.83 -11.63 6.40
N ASN A 27 10.73 -12.22 7.59
CA ASN A 27 9.98 -11.63 8.70
C ASN A 27 10.54 -10.27 9.13
N ARG A 28 11.87 -10.09 9.06
CA ARG A 28 12.53 -8.84 9.44
C ARG A 28 12.09 -7.69 8.55
N PHE A 29 12.07 -7.90 7.23
CA PHE A 29 11.71 -6.87 6.26
C PHE A 29 10.20 -6.59 6.22
N THR A 30 9.38 -7.63 6.35
CA THR A 30 7.92 -7.49 6.36
C THR A 30 7.44 -6.65 7.54
N LEU A 31 8.09 -6.78 8.71
CA LEU A 31 7.72 -6.04 9.92
C LEU A 31 8.20 -4.58 9.96
N MET A 32 9.12 -4.18 9.08
CA MET A 32 9.60 -2.79 9.03
C MET A 32 8.46 -1.81 8.74
N ASP A 33 8.63 -0.57 9.20
CA ASP A 33 7.77 0.53 8.80
C ASP A 33 7.85 0.79 7.30
N LYS A 34 6.81 1.45 6.77
CA LYS A 34 6.62 1.66 5.34
C LYS A 34 6.32 3.13 5.08
N GLU A 35 6.78 3.61 3.92
CA GLU A 35 6.49 4.94 3.42
C GLU A 35 5.82 4.84 2.05
N TYR A 36 4.74 5.58 1.87
CA TYR A 36 3.93 5.59 0.67
C TYR A 36 3.68 7.01 0.18
N ARG A 37 3.54 7.15 -1.13
CA ARG A 37 2.84 8.26 -1.78
C ARG A 37 1.53 7.72 -2.34
N ALA A 38 0.41 8.33 -1.99
CA ALA A 38 -0.91 7.87 -2.36
C ALA A 38 -1.69 9.00 -3.05
N ASP A 39 -2.22 8.72 -4.22
CA ASP A 39 -3.17 9.58 -4.92
C ASP A 39 -4.58 9.04 -4.70
N PHE A 40 -5.54 9.91 -4.42
CA PHE A 40 -6.93 9.51 -4.21
C PHE A 40 -7.91 10.56 -4.69
N ARG A 41 -9.14 10.11 -4.94
CA ARG A 41 -10.25 10.95 -5.39
C ARG A 41 -11.39 10.92 -4.36
N LEU A 42 -11.81 12.10 -3.93
CA LEU A 42 -13.03 12.30 -3.14
C LEU A 42 -14.28 12.10 -4.00
N GLY A 43 -15.40 11.75 -3.38
CA GLY A 43 -16.69 11.65 -4.07
C GLY A 43 -16.91 10.34 -4.83
N THR A 44 -16.04 9.35 -4.72
CA THR A 44 -16.25 8.02 -5.29
C THR A 44 -15.86 6.95 -4.29
N VAL A 45 -16.71 5.93 -4.14
CA VAL A 45 -16.41 4.74 -3.34
C VAL A 45 -16.54 3.52 -4.25
N THR A 46 -15.56 2.62 -4.19
CA THR A 46 -15.57 1.32 -4.89
C THR A 46 -15.60 0.18 -3.88
N ASP A 47 -15.91 -1.04 -4.33
CA ASP A 47 -15.92 -2.24 -3.48
C ASP A 47 -14.52 -2.71 -3.04
N THR A 48 -13.46 -2.32 -3.76
CA THR A 48 -12.05 -2.59 -3.42
C THR A 48 -11.37 -1.42 -2.71
N TRP A 49 -12.04 -0.26 -2.62
CA TRP A 49 -11.49 1.04 -2.17
C TRP A 49 -10.30 1.56 -2.99
N ASP A 50 -10.18 1.07 -4.21
CA ASP A 50 -9.28 1.56 -5.24
C ASP A 50 -9.99 1.58 -6.61
N THR A 51 -9.33 2.12 -7.64
CA THR A 51 -9.89 2.22 -8.99
C THR A 51 -10.08 0.89 -9.73
N GLU A 52 -9.54 -0.22 -9.22
CA GLU A 52 -9.73 -1.55 -9.81
C GLU A 52 -11.11 -2.14 -9.49
N GLY A 53 -11.81 -1.57 -8.51
CA GLY A 53 -13.12 -2.02 -8.07
C GLY A 53 -14.28 -1.44 -8.86
N ARG A 54 -15.46 -2.01 -8.62
CA ARG A 54 -16.71 -1.47 -9.12
C ARG A 54 -17.15 -0.29 -8.26
N VAL A 55 -17.57 0.80 -8.90
CA VAL A 55 -18.16 1.95 -8.22
C VAL A 55 -19.46 1.56 -7.51
N LEU A 56 -19.51 1.85 -6.21
CA LEU A 56 -20.67 1.67 -5.33
C LEU A 56 -21.41 2.98 -5.12
N GLU A 57 -20.67 4.07 -4.90
CA GLU A 57 -21.23 5.39 -4.59
C GLU A 57 -20.50 6.47 -5.39
N LYS A 58 -21.25 7.48 -5.82
CA LYS A 58 -20.73 8.74 -6.36
C LYS A 58 -21.40 9.91 -5.66
N ASN A 59 -20.60 10.86 -5.21
CA ASN A 59 -21.06 12.10 -4.63
C ASN A 59 -20.42 13.26 -5.41
N GLU A 60 -21.26 14.09 -6.02
CA GLU A 60 -20.82 15.24 -6.81
C GLU A 60 -20.40 16.42 -5.92
N ASN A 61 -20.82 16.43 -4.65
CA ASN A 61 -20.44 17.45 -3.69
C ASN A 61 -19.12 17.09 -3.01
N THR A 62 -18.01 17.29 -3.74
CA THR A 62 -16.64 17.12 -3.24
C THR A 62 -15.98 18.44 -2.89
N SER A 63 -16.72 19.55 -2.94
CA SER A 63 -16.21 20.88 -2.62
C SER A 63 -15.96 20.99 -1.12
N ILE A 64 -14.71 20.76 -0.74
CA ILE A 64 -14.24 20.95 0.63
C ILE A 64 -13.05 21.90 0.65
N GLU A 65 -12.91 22.62 1.76
CA GLU A 65 -11.73 23.42 2.03
C GLU A 65 -10.52 22.51 2.27
N LYS A 66 -9.35 22.95 1.82
CA LYS A 66 -8.10 22.21 1.96
C LYS A 66 -7.78 21.97 3.44
N GLU A 67 -8.05 22.95 4.27
CA GLU A 67 -7.85 22.96 5.72
C GLU A 67 -8.67 21.86 6.40
N LYS A 68 -9.89 21.60 5.90
CA LYS A 68 -10.72 20.50 6.38
C LYS A 68 -10.07 19.14 6.05
N LEU A 69 -9.54 18.98 4.83
CA LEU A 69 -8.84 17.76 4.45
C LEU A 69 -7.59 17.54 5.31
N GLU A 70 -6.77 18.58 5.51
CA GLU A 70 -5.58 18.52 6.36
C GLU A 70 -5.93 18.17 7.81
N ALA A 71 -7.00 18.75 8.37
CA ALA A 71 -7.47 18.43 9.72
C ALA A 71 -7.92 16.97 9.85
N VAL A 72 -8.65 16.44 8.86
CA VAL A 72 -9.06 15.03 8.85
C VAL A 72 -7.85 14.11 8.75
N LEU A 73 -6.91 14.37 7.83
CA LEU A 73 -5.67 13.59 7.72
C LEU A 73 -4.88 13.63 9.04
N GLY A 74 -4.72 14.82 9.63
CA GLY A 74 -4.07 14.98 10.93
C GLY A 74 -4.70 14.14 12.04
N SER A 75 -6.03 14.03 12.06
CA SER A 75 -6.74 13.21 13.06
C SER A 75 -6.48 11.71 12.96
N LEU A 76 -5.99 11.22 11.82
CA LEU A 76 -5.62 9.82 11.62
C LEU A 76 -4.20 9.49 12.11
N THR A 77 -3.40 10.51 12.45
CA THR A 77 -2.03 10.33 12.94
C THR A 77 -2.04 9.74 14.35
N GLY A 78 -1.14 8.81 14.62
CA GLY A 78 -1.04 8.08 15.88
C GLY A 78 -1.59 6.65 15.76
N ASP A 79 -2.22 6.17 16.83
CA ASP A 79 -2.86 4.86 16.85
C ASP A 79 -4.10 4.88 15.95
N PHE A 80 -4.10 4.04 14.92
CA PHE A 80 -5.18 3.96 13.95
C PHE A 80 -5.78 2.56 13.95
N CYS A 81 -7.09 2.47 14.20
CA CYS A 81 -7.84 1.23 14.10
C CYS A 81 -8.45 1.13 12.72
N GLN A 82 -7.90 0.26 11.87
CA GLN A 82 -8.39 0.08 10.52
C GLN A 82 -9.13 -1.24 10.35
N ILE A 83 -10.15 -1.23 9.48
CA ILE A 83 -10.70 -2.45 8.90
C ILE A 83 -9.92 -2.71 7.60
N PRO A 84 -9.21 -3.85 7.48
CA PRO A 84 -8.56 -4.20 6.22
C PRO A 84 -9.60 -4.30 5.09
N PRO A 85 -9.24 -3.98 3.84
CA PRO A 85 -10.13 -4.16 2.72
C PRO A 85 -10.45 -5.65 2.53
N VAL A 86 -11.67 -5.93 2.05
CA VAL A 86 -12.15 -7.29 1.77
C VAL A 86 -11.23 -8.00 0.78
N PHE A 87 -10.73 -7.28 -0.21
CA PHE A 87 -9.70 -7.73 -1.15
C PHE A 87 -8.28 -7.55 -0.58
N SER A 88 -7.92 -8.37 0.41
CA SER A 88 -6.58 -8.40 1.02
C SER A 88 -6.02 -9.80 1.19
N ALA A 89 -4.72 -9.89 1.54
CA ALA A 89 -4.06 -11.16 1.83
C ALA A 89 -4.42 -11.75 3.21
N LYS A 90 -5.20 -11.02 4.03
CA LYS A 90 -5.56 -11.45 5.38
C LYS A 90 -6.39 -12.73 5.33
N LYS A 91 -6.05 -13.73 6.13
CA LYS A 91 -6.75 -15.03 6.12
C LYS A 91 -8.06 -14.95 6.90
N ILE A 92 -9.12 -15.47 6.28
CA ILE A 92 -10.43 -15.76 6.90
C ILE A 92 -10.60 -17.28 6.81
N ALA A 93 -10.88 -17.94 7.93
CA ALA A 93 -11.05 -19.41 7.98
C ALA A 93 -9.95 -20.22 7.25
N GLY A 94 -8.69 -19.73 7.31
CA GLY A 94 -7.53 -20.39 6.70
C GLY A 94 -7.21 -20.02 5.24
N LYS A 95 -8.12 -19.36 4.49
CA LYS A 95 -7.86 -18.87 3.13
C LYS A 95 -7.75 -17.34 3.09
N PRO A 96 -6.91 -16.73 2.22
CA PRO A 96 -6.86 -15.28 2.05
C PRO A 96 -8.21 -14.67 1.67
N SER A 97 -8.55 -13.48 2.18
CA SER A 97 -9.86 -12.85 1.99
C SER A 97 -10.15 -12.52 0.53
N TYR A 98 -9.13 -12.17 -0.27
CA TYR A 98 -9.27 -11.97 -1.72
C TYR A 98 -9.82 -13.21 -2.44
N ARG A 99 -9.63 -14.43 -1.92
CA ARG A 99 -10.16 -15.65 -2.56
C ARG A 99 -11.66 -15.79 -2.37
N TYR A 100 -12.19 -15.34 -1.22
CA TYR A 100 -13.63 -15.33 -0.98
C TYR A 100 -14.30 -14.20 -1.74
N ALA A 101 -13.66 -13.03 -1.81
CA ALA A 101 -14.19 -11.87 -2.51
C ALA A 101 -14.33 -12.09 -4.04
N ARG A 102 -13.51 -12.99 -4.62
CA ARG A 102 -13.60 -13.41 -6.02
C ARG A 102 -14.54 -14.61 -6.24
N ASP A 103 -14.98 -15.28 -5.17
CA ASP A 103 -15.94 -16.36 -5.26
C ASP A 103 -17.33 -15.75 -5.48
N ARG A 104 -17.91 -15.93 -6.67
CA ARG A 104 -19.22 -15.38 -7.02
C ARG A 104 -20.36 -15.91 -6.15
N SER A 105 -20.13 -16.97 -5.37
CA SER A 105 -21.10 -17.50 -4.40
C SER A 105 -21.10 -16.76 -3.05
N VAL A 106 -20.11 -15.90 -2.80
CA VAL A 106 -19.99 -15.12 -1.57
C VAL A 106 -20.14 -13.64 -1.90
N ASN A 107 -21.13 -12.97 -1.31
CA ASN A 107 -21.22 -11.52 -1.41
C ASN A 107 -20.08 -10.91 -0.57
N PRO A 108 -19.18 -10.09 -1.15
CA PRO A 108 -18.11 -9.43 -0.39
C PRO A 108 -18.62 -8.62 0.81
N ALA A 109 -19.87 -8.13 0.76
CA ALA A 109 -20.50 -7.41 1.86
C ALA A 109 -20.76 -8.29 3.10
N ASP A 110 -20.85 -9.61 2.94
CA ASP A 110 -21.08 -10.56 4.04
C ASP A 110 -19.77 -10.94 4.76
N ILE A 111 -18.62 -10.46 4.25
CA ILE A 111 -17.31 -10.76 4.80
C ILE A 111 -16.99 -9.79 5.94
N ILE A 112 -17.17 -10.25 7.18
CA ILE A 112 -16.87 -9.47 8.38
C ILE A 112 -15.39 -9.57 8.75
N LEU A 113 -14.65 -8.49 8.52
CA LEU A 113 -13.25 -8.36 8.92
C LEU A 113 -13.10 -7.65 10.27
N LYS A 114 -12.32 -8.26 11.19
CA LYS A 114 -12.01 -7.64 12.49
C LYS A 114 -11.05 -6.45 12.30
N PRO A 115 -11.30 -5.31 12.98
CA PRO A 115 -10.36 -4.20 13.06
C PRO A 115 -8.98 -4.64 13.53
N VAL A 116 -7.95 -3.98 13.02
CA VAL A 116 -6.55 -4.17 13.40
C VAL A 116 -5.96 -2.82 13.76
N ARG A 117 -5.19 -2.78 14.84
CA ARG A 117 -4.45 -1.58 15.23
C ARG A 117 -3.16 -1.50 14.42
N VAL A 118 -2.93 -0.35 13.82
CA VAL A 118 -1.69 0.06 13.17
C VAL A 118 -1.32 1.45 13.68
N LYS A 119 -0.15 1.95 13.29
CA LYS A 119 0.28 3.29 13.66
C LYS A 119 0.60 4.11 12.41
N ILE A 120 -0.01 5.28 12.31
CA ILE A 120 0.35 6.30 11.33
C ILE A 120 1.31 7.25 12.03
N TYR A 121 2.58 7.25 11.62
CA TYR A 121 3.60 8.12 12.22
C TYR A 121 3.51 9.53 11.67
N GLU A 122 3.22 9.65 10.37
CA GLU A 122 3.15 10.92 9.67
C GLU A 122 2.23 10.78 8.46
N ILE A 123 1.42 11.80 8.23
CA ILE A 123 0.62 11.97 7.02
C ILE A 123 0.68 13.43 6.58
N THR A 124 1.01 13.67 5.32
CA THR A 124 1.17 15.03 4.78
C THR A 124 0.39 15.15 3.48
N LEU A 125 -0.40 16.21 3.34
CA LEU A 125 -1.02 16.57 2.08
C LEU A 125 0.04 17.22 1.17
N GLU A 126 0.37 16.59 0.04
CA GLU A 126 1.28 17.15 -0.97
C GLU A 126 0.55 18.06 -1.95
N SER A 127 -0.63 17.64 -2.40
CA SER A 127 -1.42 18.37 -3.38
C SER A 127 -2.91 18.12 -3.15
N PHE A 128 -3.74 19.13 -3.49
CA PHE A 128 -5.19 19.01 -3.51
C PHE A 128 -5.76 19.95 -4.56
N SER A 129 -6.50 19.41 -5.52
CA SER A 129 -7.12 20.16 -6.60
C SER A 129 -8.43 19.51 -7.02
N GLY A 130 -9.53 20.28 -6.97
CA GLY A 130 -10.87 19.74 -7.23
C GLY A 130 -11.22 18.63 -6.24
N ALA A 131 -11.36 17.41 -6.73
CA ALA A 131 -11.62 16.21 -5.91
C ALA A 131 -10.38 15.32 -5.72
N ASP A 132 -9.26 15.65 -6.36
CA ASP A 132 -8.06 14.82 -6.38
C ASP A 132 -7.03 15.34 -5.38
N ALA A 133 -6.48 14.42 -4.59
CA ALA A 133 -5.49 14.73 -3.56
C ALA A 133 -4.33 13.73 -3.61
N THR A 134 -3.15 14.21 -3.21
CA THR A 134 -1.97 13.39 -3.00
C THR A 134 -1.51 13.52 -1.57
N ILE A 135 -1.22 12.39 -0.92
CA ILE A 135 -0.60 12.35 0.41
C ILE A 135 0.71 11.57 0.42
N ARG A 136 1.60 11.96 1.33
CA ARG A 136 2.66 11.07 1.84
C ARG A 136 2.23 10.48 3.16
N LEU A 137 2.55 9.21 3.37
CA LEU A 137 2.18 8.44 4.56
C LEU A 137 3.37 7.62 5.04
N LYS A 138 3.77 7.80 6.31
CA LYS A 138 4.70 6.91 7.01
C LYS A 138 3.93 6.14 8.07
N CYS A 139 3.98 4.82 8.02
CA CYS A 139 3.13 3.97 8.86
C CYS A 139 3.80 2.65 9.25
N SER A 140 3.25 1.99 10.27
CA SER A 140 3.69 0.68 10.70
C SER A 140 3.38 -0.39 9.64
N SER A 141 4.08 -1.52 9.72
CA SER A 141 3.73 -2.69 8.91
C SER A 141 2.26 -3.11 9.10
N GLY A 142 1.66 -3.64 8.04
CA GLY A 142 0.25 -4.06 8.03
C GLY A 142 -0.77 -2.94 7.82
N THR A 143 -0.33 -1.69 7.68
CA THR A 143 -1.21 -0.58 7.31
C THR A 143 -1.71 -0.72 5.88
N TYR A 144 -3.02 -0.61 5.68
CA TYR A 144 -3.62 -0.59 4.34
C TYR A 144 -3.96 0.86 3.97
N VAL A 145 -3.25 1.41 2.99
CA VAL A 145 -3.47 2.79 2.53
C VAL A 145 -4.88 2.99 1.98
N ARG A 146 -5.46 1.96 1.36
CA ARG A 146 -6.87 1.92 0.94
C ARG A 146 -7.83 2.19 2.10
N SER A 147 -7.59 1.60 3.28
CA SER A 147 -8.40 1.85 4.48
C SER A 147 -8.25 3.28 4.99
N VAL A 148 -7.03 3.85 4.92
CA VAL A 148 -6.78 5.24 5.32
C VAL A 148 -7.58 6.20 4.44
N VAL A 149 -7.49 6.06 3.12
CA VAL A 149 -8.24 6.86 2.14
C VAL A 149 -9.74 6.72 2.34
N TYR A 150 -10.24 5.49 2.49
CA TYR A 150 -11.65 5.23 2.72
C TYR A 150 -12.17 5.94 4.00
N GLU A 151 -11.47 5.82 5.12
CA GLU A 151 -11.86 6.50 6.37
C GLU A 151 -11.75 8.03 6.23
N THR A 152 -10.76 8.57 5.51
CA THR A 152 -10.70 10.01 5.18
C THR A 152 -11.98 10.47 4.47
N GLY A 153 -12.40 9.78 3.41
CA GLY A 153 -13.61 10.11 2.66
C GLY A 153 -14.89 10.01 3.50
N LYS A 154 -14.95 9.02 4.39
CA LYS A 154 -16.07 8.80 5.32
C LYS A 154 -16.17 9.90 6.39
N ILE A 155 -15.06 10.31 7.01
CA ILE A 155 -15.03 11.41 7.98
C ILE A 155 -15.43 12.73 7.32
N ILE A 156 -14.98 12.97 6.08
CA ILE A 156 -15.37 14.14 5.31
C ILE A 156 -16.88 14.12 4.97
N GLY A 157 -17.43 12.92 4.74
CA GLY A 157 -18.83 12.69 4.40
C GLY A 157 -19.12 12.61 2.89
N CYS A 158 -18.09 12.54 2.04
CA CYS A 158 -18.26 12.44 0.58
C CYS A 158 -17.74 11.12 -0.02
N GLY A 159 -17.08 10.28 0.78
CA GLY A 159 -16.42 9.07 0.29
C GLY A 159 -15.11 9.37 -0.44
N ALA A 160 -14.26 8.36 -0.60
CA ALA A 160 -13.01 8.46 -1.31
C ALA A 160 -12.54 7.09 -1.82
N THR A 161 -11.77 7.10 -2.90
CA THR A 161 -11.14 5.91 -3.47
C THR A 161 -9.69 6.18 -3.85
N LEU A 162 -8.84 5.19 -3.64
CA LEU A 162 -7.43 5.27 -4.01
C LEU A 162 -7.27 5.18 -5.53
N THR A 163 -6.57 6.14 -6.14
CA THR A 163 -6.37 6.23 -7.59
C THR A 163 -4.93 5.93 -8.00
N GLY A 164 -3.98 6.01 -7.08
CA GLY A 164 -2.58 5.66 -7.31
C GLY A 164 -1.85 5.38 -6.01
N LEU A 165 -0.89 4.45 -6.04
CA LEU A 165 -0.11 4.10 -4.87
C LEU A 165 1.32 3.77 -5.25
N SER A 166 2.28 4.43 -4.61
CA SER A 166 3.70 4.10 -4.71
C SER A 166 4.29 3.85 -3.33
N ARG A 167 4.93 2.70 -3.13
CA ARG A 167 5.70 2.42 -1.91
C ARG A 167 7.10 3.01 -2.05
N ASN A 168 7.35 4.14 -1.43
CA ASN A 168 8.61 4.86 -1.55
C ASN A 168 9.69 4.35 -0.59
N GLY A 169 9.31 3.68 0.50
CA GLY A 169 10.27 3.23 1.51
C GLY A 169 9.85 2.01 2.32
N ILE A 170 10.87 1.27 2.79
CA ILE A 170 10.75 0.13 3.70
C ILE A 170 11.87 0.23 4.74
N GLY A 171 11.57 0.59 5.98
CA GLY A 171 12.60 0.82 7.00
C GLY A 171 13.62 1.86 6.55
N SER A 172 14.89 1.45 6.41
CA SER A 172 15.98 2.30 5.90
C SER A 172 16.15 2.27 4.37
N PHE A 173 15.37 1.45 3.66
CA PHE A 173 15.47 1.31 2.21
C PHE A 173 14.55 2.30 1.52
N ASN A 174 15.05 2.99 0.49
CA ASN A 174 14.30 3.97 -0.29
C ASN A 174 14.23 3.58 -1.78
N ILE A 175 13.14 3.94 -2.44
CA ILE A 175 12.94 3.72 -3.88
C ILE A 175 14.00 4.40 -4.75
N ARG A 176 14.56 5.52 -4.31
CA ARG A 176 15.62 6.24 -5.05
C ARG A 176 16.91 5.43 -5.15
N ASP A 177 17.13 4.52 -4.20
CA ASP A 177 18.33 3.67 -4.13
C ASP A 177 18.12 2.31 -4.79
N SER A 178 16.99 2.14 -5.49
CA SER A 178 16.59 0.86 -6.08
C SER A 178 16.87 0.77 -7.58
N LEU A 179 17.14 -0.45 -8.02
CA LEU A 179 17.20 -0.89 -9.40
C LEU A 179 15.79 -1.00 -9.94
N ARG A 180 15.55 -0.38 -11.09
CA ARG A 180 14.33 -0.65 -11.85
C ARG A 180 14.37 -2.06 -12.43
N PHE A 181 13.21 -2.69 -12.51
CA PHE A 181 13.09 -4.08 -12.95
C PHE A 181 13.63 -4.28 -14.37
N GLU A 182 13.39 -3.34 -15.29
CA GLU A 182 13.82 -3.44 -16.70
C GLU A 182 15.34 -3.46 -16.84
N LYS A 183 16.05 -2.84 -15.89
CA LYS A 183 17.51 -2.81 -15.88
C LYS A 183 18.14 -4.10 -15.40
N LEU A 184 17.35 -5.06 -14.87
CA LEU A 184 17.87 -6.33 -14.37
C LEU A 184 18.44 -7.21 -15.50
N GLU A 185 17.84 -7.18 -16.70
CA GLU A 185 18.31 -7.95 -17.85
C GLU A 185 19.67 -7.46 -18.37
N GLU A 186 20.00 -6.20 -18.11
CA GLU A 186 21.26 -5.56 -18.50
C GLU A 186 22.39 -5.80 -17.47
N MET A 187 22.07 -6.39 -16.31
CA MET A 187 23.07 -6.63 -15.27
C MET A 187 23.95 -7.83 -15.59
N PRO A 188 25.28 -7.73 -15.39
CA PRO A 188 26.16 -8.87 -15.55
C PRO A 188 25.78 -10.00 -14.57
N GLU A 189 25.86 -11.25 -15.02
CA GLU A 189 25.64 -12.41 -14.16
C GLU A 189 26.52 -12.34 -12.90
N ILE A 190 25.88 -12.30 -11.73
CA ILE A 190 26.59 -12.35 -10.45
C ILE A 190 27.10 -13.78 -10.29
N LYS A 191 28.40 -14.00 -10.55
CA LYS A 191 29.08 -15.26 -10.23
C LYS A 191 29.01 -15.48 -8.72
N THR A 192 28.30 -16.53 -8.30
CA THR A 192 27.99 -16.86 -6.91
C THR A 192 29.22 -17.37 -6.14
N GLY A 193 30.13 -16.46 -5.77
CA GLY A 193 31.01 -16.66 -4.60
C GLY A 193 30.22 -16.47 -3.31
N LYS A 194 30.65 -17.06 -2.18
CA LYS A 194 30.05 -16.78 -0.86
C LYS A 194 30.17 -15.26 -0.59
N PRO A 195 29.08 -14.48 -0.59
CA PRO A 195 29.20 -13.06 -0.31
C PRO A 195 29.47 -12.87 1.18
N GLU A 196 30.41 -11.98 1.53
CA GLU A 196 30.48 -11.45 2.89
C GLU A 196 29.22 -10.62 3.17
N MET A 197 28.69 -10.71 4.38
CA MET A 197 27.45 -10.03 4.80
C MET A 197 27.48 -8.51 4.60
N THR A 198 28.67 -7.93 4.44
CA THR A 198 28.94 -6.51 4.18
C THR A 198 28.61 -6.06 2.76
N GLU A 199 28.59 -6.95 1.76
CA GLU A 199 28.30 -6.59 0.35
C GLU A 199 26.80 -6.55 0.03
N ILE A 200 25.97 -7.24 0.81
CA ILE A 200 24.52 -7.38 0.55
C ILE A 200 23.72 -6.13 0.97
N PHE A 201 24.27 -5.29 1.85
CA PHE A 201 23.62 -4.05 2.29
C PHE A 201 23.97 -2.83 1.42
N GLY A 202 24.70 -3.04 0.32
CA GLY A 202 25.26 -1.96 -0.48
C GLY A 202 24.35 -1.34 -1.54
N ARG A 203 23.76 -2.11 -2.48
CA ARG A 203 23.25 -1.49 -3.73
C ARG A 203 22.14 -2.19 -4.53
N SER A 204 21.51 -3.26 -4.05
CA SER A 204 20.56 -4.01 -4.90
C SER A 204 19.19 -4.13 -4.25
N ILE A 205 18.50 -3.00 -4.14
CA ILE A 205 17.06 -2.99 -3.86
C ILE A 205 16.37 -2.98 -5.22
N ILE A 206 15.29 -3.73 -5.42
CA ILE A 206 14.55 -3.73 -6.70
C ILE A 206 13.28 -2.88 -6.51
N SER A 207 12.97 -1.97 -7.43
CA SER A 207 11.69 -1.29 -7.52
C SER A 207 10.88 -1.86 -8.66
N CYS A 208 9.62 -2.15 -8.38
CA CYS A 208 8.61 -2.51 -9.36
C CYS A 208 7.89 -1.23 -9.78
N ASP A 209 8.33 -0.62 -10.88
CA ASP A 209 7.41 0.13 -11.72
C ASP A 209 6.90 -0.87 -12.78
N ASP A 210 5.58 -0.91 -12.99
CA ASP A 210 4.86 -1.76 -13.95
C ASP A 210 4.90 -3.30 -13.75
N LEU A 211 4.09 -3.79 -12.80
CA LEU A 211 3.60 -5.18 -12.80
C LEU A 211 2.13 -5.23 -13.21
N ASN A 212 1.85 -4.84 -14.46
CA ASN A 212 0.65 -5.31 -15.15
C ASN A 212 0.99 -6.62 -15.88
N MET A 213 0.81 -7.74 -15.17
CA MET A 213 0.72 -9.09 -15.74
C MET A 213 -0.68 -9.67 -15.52
#